data_AF-A0A6L8KQX5-F1
#
_entry.id   AF-A0A6L8KQX5-F1
#
_cell.length_a   1.000
_cell.length_b   1.000
_cell.length_c   1.000
_cell.angle_alpha   90.00
_cell.angle_beta   90.00
_cell.angle_gamma   90.00
#
_symmetry.space_group_name_H-M   'P 1'
#
loop_
_entity.id
_entity.type
_entity.pdbx_description
1 polymer ?
#
loop_
_entity_poly.entity_id
_entity_poly.type
_entity_poly.pdbx_seq_one_letter_code
_entity_poly.pdbx_strand_id
1 'polypeptide(L)'
;MTHTWIAMVFLAGLASLAESRPLALQTGDRFITVRTKLYADGWRADPAAHASTGDYDGLDRLLVQAGYAEVDYCSVGKSDCVLQYTRGNTCLRLHTQGEEIRSMKVERWTNECREKGPSEAQNLLPADVRYMAQWRNECADFEQCKGADAYLLRLRKKYAQNTAVMKILKAYNRPVEIYPDTKK
;
A
#
# COMPACT_ATOMS: atom_id res chain seq x y z
N MET A 1 -60.71 -37.64 -4.96
CA MET A 1 -59.24 -37.44 -4.88
C MET A 1 -58.89 -36.28 -5.78
N THR A 2 -58.73 -35.08 -5.23
CA THR A 2 -58.50 -33.84 -5.98
C THR A 2 -57.00 -33.57 -6.07
N HIS A 3 -56.43 -33.63 -7.27
CA HIS A 3 -55.03 -33.30 -7.54
C HIS A 3 -54.83 -31.78 -7.57
N THR A 4 -54.24 -31.22 -6.52
CA THR A 4 -53.72 -29.85 -6.50
C THR A 4 -52.38 -29.79 -7.23
N TRP A 5 -52.32 -29.06 -8.35
CA TRP A 5 -51.08 -28.72 -9.04
C TRP A 5 -50.45 -27.47 -8.40
N ILE A 6 -49.22 -27.58 -7.89
CA ILE A 6 -48.43 -26.43 -7.42
C ILE A 6 -47.57 -25.96 -8.60
N ALA A 7 -47.88 -24.78 -9.13
CA ALA A 7 -47.06 -24.10 -10.11
C ALA A 7 -45.83 -23.49 -9.42
N MET A 8 -44.64 -23.97 -9.78
CA MET A 8 -43.37 -23.47 -9.26
C MET A 8 -42.94 -22.27 -10.12
N VAL A 9 -43.10 -21.06 -9.58
CA VAL A 9 -42.67 -19.81 -10.25
C VAL A 9 -41.16 -19.66 -10.09
N PHE A 10 -40.42 -19.83 -11.19
CA PHE A 10 -39.00 -19.48 -11.27
C PHE A 10 -38.84 -17.95 -11.27
N LEU A 11 -38.41 -17.38 -10.15
CA LEU A 11 -37.90 -16.00 -10.11
C LEU A 11 -36.53 -15.97 -10.80
N ALA A 12 -36.50 -15.52 -12.05
CA ALA A 12 -35.28 -15.12 -12.73
C ALA A 12 -34.73 -13.85 -12.08
N GLY A 13 -33.68 -13.99 -11.27
CA GLY A 13 -32.96 -12.87 -10.70
C GLY A 13 -32.29 -12.04 -11.79
N LEU A 14 -32.70 -10.79 -11.93
CA LEU A 14 -31.98 -9.78 -12.72
C LEU A 14 -30.61 -9.56 -12.09
N ALA A 15 -29.58 -10.21 -12.64
CA ALA A 15 -28.20 -9.87 -12.35
C ALA A 15 -27.93 -8.49 -12.99
N SER A 16 -27.98 -7.43 -12.17
CA SER A 16 -27.47 -6.12 -12.57
C SER A 16 -25.99 -6.27 -12.91
N LEU A 17 -25.66 -6.29 -14.20
CA LEU A 17 -24.31 -6.04 -14.66
C LEU A 17 -23.99 -4.59 -14.30
N ALA A 18 -23.40 -4.39 -13.12
CA ALA A 18 -22.83 -3.12 -12.73
C ALA A 18 -21.65 -2.84 -13.66
N GLU A 19 -21.93 -2.21 -14.79
CA GLU A 19 -20.92 -1.77 -15.73
C GLU A 19 -20.08 -0.70 -15.04
N SER A 20 -18.84 -1.05 -14.71
CA SER A 20 -17.92 -0.14 -14.03
C SER A 20 -17.67 1.05 -14.95
N ARG A 21 -18.22 2.22 -14.60
CA ARG A 21 -17.89 3.46 -15.32
C ARG A 21 -16.39 3.70 -15.21
N PRO A 22 -15.69 4.05 -16.30
CA PRO A 22 -14.28 4.36 -16.26
C PRO A 22 -14.02 5.45 -15.22
N LEU A 23 -13.07 5.21 -14.30
CA LEU A 23 -12.68 6.20 -13.32
C LEU A 23 -12.08 7.42 -14.04
N ALA A 24 -12.77 8.55 -13.96
CA ALA A 24 -12.30 9.81 -14.53
C ALA A 24 -11.19 10.40 -13.65
N LEU A 25 -9.94 10.25 -14.11
CA LEU A 25 -8.77 10.94 -13.57
C LEU A 25 -8.55 12.23 -14.35
N GLN A 26 -8.07 13.27 -13.67
CA GLN A 26 -7.79 14.58 -14.27
C GLN A 26 -6.46 15.12 -13.77
N THR A 27 -5.68 15.72 -14.67
CA THR A 27 -4.48 16.48 -14.29
C THR A 27 -4.87 17.65 -13.39
N GLY A 28 -4.07 17.91 -12.36
CA GLY A 28 -4.30 18.96 -11.37
C GLY A 28 -5.18 18.54 -10.19
N ASP A 29 -5.87 17.39 -10.26
CA ASP A 29 -6.63 16.86 -9.12
C ASP A 29 -5.69 16.62 -7.94
N ARG A 30 -6.17 16.91 -6.72
CA ARG A 30 -5.42 16.60 -5.50
C ARG A 30 -5.25 15.09 -5.35
N PHE A 31 -4.02 14.66 -5.07
CA PHE A 31 -3.67 13.26 -4.88
C PHE A 31 -4.60 12.55 -3.88
N ILE A 32 -4.84 13.14 -2.71
CA ILE A 32 -5.67 12.54 -1.67
C ILE A 32 -7.12 12.29 -2.12
N THR A 33 -7.65 13.17 -2.97
CA THR A 33 -9.00 13.04 -3.54
C THR A 33 -9.02 11.90 -4.55
N VAL A 34 -8.02 11.85 -5.44
CA VAL A 34 -7.88 10.78 -6.44
C VAL A 34 -7.71 9.43 -5.78
N ARG A 35 -6.86 9.32 -4.76
CA ARG A 35 -6.67 8.10 -3.98
C ARG A 35 -8.00 7.60 -3.41
N THR A 36 -8.82 8.50 -2.86
CA THR A 36 -10.12 8.12 -2.31
C THR A 36 -11.03 7.55 -3.39
N LYS A 37 -11.10 8.20 -4.57
CA LYS A 37 -11.84 7.70 -5.73
C LYS A 37 -11.31 6.33 -6.20
N LEU A 38 -9.99 6.15 -6.28
CA LEU A 38 -9.34 4.89 -6.66
C LEU A 38 -9.73 3.75 -5.71
N TYR A 39 -9.64 3.99 -4.41
CA TYR A 39 -10.01 2.99 -3.40
C TYR A 39 -11.51 2.65 -3.44
N ALA A 40 -12.37 3.64 -3.71
CA ALA A 40 -13.80 3.41 -3.91
C ALA A 40 -14.09 2.56 -5.16
N ASP A 41 -13.29 2.74 -6.22
CA ASP A 41 -13.37 1.99 -7.49
C ASP A 41 -12.63 0.63 -7.46
N GLY A 42 -12.24 0.17 -6.26
CA GLY A 42 -11.63 -1.15 -6.06
C GLY A 42 -10.13 -1.24 -6.33
N TRP A 43 -9.46 -0.15 -6.69
CA TRP A 43 -8.00 -0.10 -6.75
C TRP A 43 -7.38 -0.17 -5.35
N ARG A 44 -6.24 -0.83 -5.22
CA ARG A 44 -5.48 -0.91 -3.98
C ARG A 44 -4.01 -0.61 -4.24
N ALA A 45 -3.30 -0.18 -3.19
CA ALA A 45 -1.85 -0.09 -3.23
C ALA A 45 -1.25 -1.41 -3.70
N ASP A 46 -0.33 -1.37 -4.65
CA ASP A 46 0.46 -2.56 -4.99
C ASP A 46 1.27 -2.98 -3.75
N PRO A 47 1.07 -4.21 -3.24
CA PRO A 47 1.84 -4.70 -2.10
C PRO A 47 3.36 -4.66 -2.33
N ALA A 48 3.80 -4.71 -3.59
CA ALA A 48 5.20 -4.71 -3.96
C ALA A 48 5.68 -3.34 -4.48
N ALA A 49 4.90 -2.26 -4.35
CA ALA A 49 5.39 -0.91 -4.61
C ALA A 49 6.70 -0.64 -3.85
N HIS A 50 7.65 0.07 -4.45
CA HIS A 50 8.97 0.35 -3.86
C HIS A 50 9.89 -0.88 -3.74
N ALA A 51 9.63 -1.98 -4.47
CA ALA A 51 10.48 -3.17 -4.43
C ALA A 51 11.84 -3.01 -5.13
N SER A 52 11.89 -2.13 -6.13
CA SER A 52 13.03 -1.98 -7.04
C SER A 52 13.75 -0.64 -6.89
N THR A 53 13.39 0.15 -5.89
CA THR A 53 13.74 1.58 -5.79
C THR A 53 14.69 1.89 -4.63
N GLY A 54 15.02 0.90 -3.80
CA GLY A 54 15.95 1.03 -2.69
C GLY A 54 15.25 1.20 -1.34
N ASP A 55 15.88 2.00 -0.48
CA ASP A 55 15.40 2.36 0.85
C ASP A 55 14.43 3.54 0.79
N TYR A 56 13.50 3.60 1.74
CA TYR A 56 12.56 4.71 1.88
C TYR A 56 13.24 5.93 2.51
N ASP A 57 13.45 7.00 1.73
CA ASP A 57 14.15 8.22 2.14
C ASP A 57 13.51 9.54 1.64
N GLY A 58 13.33 10.48 2.58
CA GLY A 58 12.72 11.77 2.26
C GLY A 58 11.19 11.66 2.11
N LEU A 59 10.63 12.01 0.95
CA LEU A 59 9.17 12.14 0.77
C LEU A 59 8.44 10.80 0.72
N ASP A 60 9.04 9.76 0.14
CA ASP A 60 8.50 8.40 0.15
C ASP A 60 8.38 7.84 1.59
N ARG A 61 9.36 8.10 2.47
CA ARG A 61 9.32 7.79 3.90
C ARG A 61 8.14 8.48 4.57
N LEU A 62 7.95 9.78 4.31
CA LEU A 62 6.83 10.53 4.86
C LEU A 62 5.48 9.96 4.37
N LEU A 63 5.39 9.59 3.09
CA LEU A 63 4.20 8.98 2.50
C LEU A 63 3.87 7.63 3.16
N VAL A 64 4.82 6.70 3.24
CA VAL A 64 4.57 5.37 3.81
C VAL A 64 4.28 5.43 5.32
N GLN A 65 4.92 6.36 6.07
CA GLN A 65 4.60 6.63 7.48
C GLN A 65 3.17 7.13 7.67
N ALA A 66 2.70 7.97 6.74
CA ALA A 66 1.33 8.49 6.71
C ALA A 66 0.31 7.47 6.15
N GLY A 67 0.75 6.27 5.75
CA GLY A 67 -0.11 5.17 5.33
C GLY A 67 -0.37 5.10 3.81
N TYR A 68 0.44 5.79 3.01
CA TYR A 68 0.42 5.74 1.55
C TYR A 68 1.44 4.71 1.06
N ALA A 69 1.14 3.43 1.30
CA ALA A 69 2.03 2.31 0.94
C ALA A 69 2.11 2.07 -0.59
N GLU A 70 1.25 2.73 -1.37
CA GLU A 70 1.31 2.74 -2.83
C GLU A 70 2.48 3.54 -3.41
N VAL A 71 3.24 4.31 -2.62
CA VAL A 71 4.40 5.04 -3.14
C VAL A 71 5.42 4.05 -3.71
N ASP A 72 5.80 4.24 -4.97
CA ASP A 72 6.82 3.44 -5.64
C ASP A 72 8.18 4.12 -5.51
N TYR A 73 8.30 5.39 -5.92
CA TYR A 73 9.47 6.22 -5.63
C TYR A 73 9.13 7.70 -5.73
N CYS A 74 9.98 8.54 -5.15
CA CYS A 74 9.95 9.99 -5.33
C CYS A 74 11.30 10.48 -5.86
N SER A 75 11.28 11.44 -6.80
CA SER A 75 12.49 12.09 -7.30
C SER A 75 12.98 13.11 -6.27
N VAL A 76 14.26 13.02 -5.93
CA VAL A 76 14.94 14.07 -5.17
C VAL A 76 14.99 15.35 -6.03
N GLY A 77 14.57 16.48 -5.46
CA GLY A 77 14.71 17.82 -6.06
C GLY A 77 13.66 18.26 -7.08
N LYS A 78 12.85 17.35 -7.65
CA LYS A 78 11.71 17.70 -8.53
C LYS A 78 10.36 17.56 -7.85
N SER A 79 10.34 16.95 -6.66
CA SER A 79 9.14 16.77 -5.84
C SER A 79 8.05 15.98 -6.59
N ASP A 80 8.48 15.12 -7.51
CA ASP A 80 7.63 14.22 -8.27
C ASP A 80 7.62 12.85 -7.59
N CYS A 81 6.45 12.28 -7.34
CA CYS A 81 6.28 10.92 -6.82
C CYS A 81 5.46 10.07 -7.76
N VAL A 82 5.85 8.80 -7.87
CA VAL A 82 5.11 7.77 -8.59
C VAL A 82 4.46 6.85 -7.57
N LEU A 83 3.17 6.60 -7.74
CA LEU A 83 2.40 5.69 -6.89
C LEU A 83 1.81 4.56 -7.72
N GLN A 84 1.95 3.33 -7.24
CA GLN A 84 1.54 2.12 -7.92
C GLN A 84 0.28 1.52 -7.28
N TYR A 85 -0.74 1.33 -8.11
CA TYR A 85 -1.98 0.67 -7.76
C TYR A 85 -2.19 -0.58 -8.59
N THR A 86 -2.98 -1.51 -8.04
CA THR A 86 -3.43 -2.72 -8.73
C THR A 86 -4.94 -2.91 -8.54
N ARG A 87 -5.56 -3.54 -9.52
CA ARG A 87 -6.94 -4.04 -9.47
C ARG A 87 -7.01 -5.34 -10.28
N GLY A 88 -7.06 -6.47 -9.59
CA GLY A 88 -6.84 -7.77 -10.24
C GLY A 88 -5.45 -7.83 -10.87
N ASN A 89 -5.39 -8.12 -12.17
CA ASN A 89 -4.15 -8.17 -12.94
C ASN A 89 -3.81 -6.84 -13.64
N THR A 90 -4.59 -5.78 -13.40
CA THR A 90 -4.38 -4.47 -14.03
C THR A 90 -3.61 -3.56 -13.10
N CYS A 91 -2.70 -2.77 -13.68
CA CYS A 91 -1.88 -1.78 -12.98
C CYS A 91 -2.30 -0.36 -13.31
N LEU A 92 -2.04 0.56 -12.38
CA LEU A 92 -2.14 2.00 -12.59
C LEU A 92 -0.97 2.68 -11.90
N ARG A 93 -0.15 3.39 -12.67
CA ARG A 93 0.90 4.29 -12.16
C ARG A 93 0.38 5.71 -12.17
N LEU A 94 0.28 6.30 -10.99
CA LEU A 94 -0.12 7.68 -10.80
C LEU A 94 1.14 8.52 -10.57
N HIS A 95 1.38 9.48 -11.46
CA HIS A 95 2.46 10.46 -11.30
C HIS A 95 1.89 11.71 -10.66
N THR A 96 2.59 12.19 -9.66
CA THR A 96 2.18 13.32 -8.84
C THR A 96 3.33 14.28 -8.62
N GLN A 97 3.02 15.55 -8.37
CA GLN A 97 3.99 16.58 -8.06
C GLN A 97 3.57 17.37 -6.81
N GLY A 98 4.54 17.68 -5.96
CA GLY A 98 4.40 18.47 -4.74
C GLY A 98 5.19 17.87 -3.57
N GLU A 99 5.75 18.73 -2.70
CA GLU A 99 6.55 18.30 -1.55
C GLU A 99 5.71 17.91 -0.34
N GLU A 100 4.55 18.53 -0.18
CA GLU A 100 3.65 18.23 0.92
C GLU A 100 2.51 17.33 0.45
N ILE A 101 2.30 16.22 1.15
CA ILE A 101 1.27 15.22 0.82
C ILE A 101 -0.12 15.83 0.55
N ARG A 102 -0.49 16.89 1.28
CA ARG A 102 -1.78 17.56 1.16
C ARG A 102 -1.92 18.44 -0.09
N SER A 103 -0.79 18.92 -0.64
CA SER A 103 -0.74 19.78 -1.81
C SER A 103 -0.36 19.03 -3.10
N MET A 104 0.10 17.77 -2.99
CA MET A 104 0.41 16.92 -4.13
C MET A 104 -0.76 16.84 -5.12
N LYS A 105 -0.45 17.04 -6.40
CA LYS A 105 -1.41 16.99 -7.51
C LYS A 105 -1.04 15.90 -8.50
N VAL A 106 -2.05 15.34 -9.14
CA VAL A 106 -1.87 14.39 -10.24
C VAL A 106 -1.38 15.15 -11.47
N GLU A 107 -0.29 14.68 -12.06
CA GLU A 107 0.20 15.20 -13.34
C GLU A 107 -0.28 14.34 -14.50
N ARG A 108 -0.09 13.02 -14.36
CA ARG A 108 -0.42 12.02 -15.39
C ARG A 108 -0.61 10.64 -14.77
N TRP A 109 -1.13 9.71 -15.55
CA TRP A 109 -1.24 8.31 -15.15
C TRP A 109 -1.05 7.38 -16.35
N THR A 110 -0.58 6.16 -16.09
CA THR A 110 -0.42 5.10 -17.10
C THR A 110 -0.95 3.78 -16.56
N ASN A 111 -1.30 2.84 -17.44
CA ASN A 111 -1.71 1.49 -17.06
C ASN A 111 -0.52 0.52 -16.96
N GLU A 112 0.70 1.05 -16.91
CA GLU A 112 1.91 0.26 -16.82
C GLU A 112 2.07 -0.29 -15.41
N CYS A 113 2.57 -1.51 -15.31
CA CYS A 113 3.03 -2.05 -14.05
C CYS A 113 4.44 -1.52 -13.76
N ARG A 114 4.80 -1.44 -12.49
CA ARG A 114 6.20 -1.18 -12.12
C ARG A 114 7.12 -2.21 -12.73
N GLU A 115 8.35 -1.79 -12.95
CA GLU A 115 9.42 -2.71 -13.30
C GLU A 115 9.72 -3.62 -12.09
N LYS A 116 9.93 -4.91 -12.38
CA LYS A 116 10.37 -5.87 -11.37
C LYS A 116 11.88 -5.85 -11.32
N GLY A 117 12.43 -5.70 -10.12
CA GLY A 117 13.87 -5.78 -9.93
C GLY A 117 14.40 -7.20 -10.21
N PRO A 118 15.65 -7.35 -10.68
CA PRO A 118 16.25 -8.66 -10.97
C PRO A 118 16.37 -9.56 -9.73
N SER A 119 16.37 -8.97 -8.53
CA SER A 119 16.47 -9.65 -7.24
C SER A 119 15.17 -9.68 -6.44
N GLU A 120 14.03 -9.37 -7.07
CA GLU A 120 12.76 -9.31 -6.35
C GLU A 120 12.30 -10.72 -5.92
N ALA A 121 12.23 -10.93 -4.61
CA ALA A 121 11.88 -12.23 -4.05
C ALA A 121 10.41 -12.61 -4.34
N GLN A 122 10.16 -13.89 -4.63
CA GLN A 122 8.82 -14.42 -4.88
C GLN A 122 7.86 -14.25 -3.68
N ASN A 123 8.41 -14.10 -2.47
CA ASN A 123 7.66 -13.89 -1.22
C ASN A 123 7.97 -12.52 -0.60
N LEU A 124 7.90 -11.47 -1.42
CA LEU A 124 8.16 -10.12 -0.96
C LEU A 124 7.15 -9.71 0.12
N LEU A 125 7.66 -9.13 1.20
CA LEU A 125 6.78 -8.52 2.21
C LEU A 125 6.08 -7.30 1.63
N PRO A 126 4.85 -7.02 2.08
CA PRO A 126 4.16 -5.79 1.70
C PRO A 126 5.02 -4.55 1.96
N ALA A 127 4.90 -3.55 1.10
CA ALA A 127 5.64 -2.28 1.13
C ALA A 127 5.74 -1.66 2.53
N ASP A 128 4.62 -1.53 3.24
CA ASP A 128 4.55 -0.98 4.58
C ASP A 128 5.24 -1.86 5.66
N VAL A 129 5.29 -3.17 5.46
CA VAL A 129 6.04 -4.10 6.31
C VAL A 129 7.54 -4.00 6.04
N ARG A 130 7.95 -3.86 4.76
CA ARG A 130 9.36 -3.62 4.40
C ARG A 130 9.86 -2.30 4.97
N TYR A 131 9.06 -1.25 4.88
CA TYR A 131 9.34 0.02 5.52
C TYR A 131 9.53 -0.12 7.04
N MET A 132 8.64 -0.85 7.73
CA MET A 132 8.79 -1.10 9.16
C MET A 132 10.10 -1.83 9.50
N ALA A 133 10.52 -2.79 8.66
CA ALA A 133 11.78 -3.50 8.83
C ALA A 133 12.98 -2.56 8.68
N GLN A 134 12.99 -1.74 7.62
CA GLN A 134 14.02 -0.72 7.41
C GLN A 134 14.09 0.25 8.59
N TRP A 135 12.96 0.84 9.00
CA TRP A 135 12.91 1.78 10.12
C TRP A 135 13.47 1.16 11.41
N ARG A 136 13.20 -0.12 11.68
CA ARG A 136 13.78 -0.80 12.85
C ARG A 136 15.28 -1.02 12.76
N ASN A 137 15.80 -1.28 11.56
CA ASN A 137 17.24 -1.47 11.36
C ASN A 137 18.01 -0.15 11.47
N GLU A 138 17.41 0.97 11.05
CA GLU A 138 18.03 2.29 11.09
C GLU A 138 18.03 2.94 12.48
N CYS A 139 17.11 2.55 13.37
CA CYS A 139 17.09 3.07 14.73
C CYS A 139 18.31 2.58 15.53
N ALA A 140 19.38 3.37 15.56
CA ALA A 140 20.51 3.10 16.44
C ALA A 140 20.21 3.52 17.90
N ASP A 141 19.36 4.53 18.11
CA ASP A 141 18.96 5.07 19.43
C ASP A 141 17.44 5.28 19.54
N PHE A 142 16.91 5.30 20.78
CA PHE A 142 15.47 5.35 21.08
C PHE A 142 14.71 6.53 20.44
N GLU A 143 15.34 7.71 20.33
CA GLU A 143 14.68 8.90 19.77
C GLU A 143 14.33 8.73 18.28
N GLN A 144 15.14 7.98 17.52
CA GLN A 144 14.92 7.71 16.09
C GLN A 144 13.77 6.73 15.84
N CYS A 145 13.36 5.99 16.87
CA CYS A 145 12.28 5.02 16.82
C CYS A 145 10.92 5.55 17.31
N LYS A 146 10.84 6.86 17.60
CA LYS A 146 9.58 7.49 18.01
C LYS A 146 8.48 7.25 16.99
N GLY A 147 7.39 6.63 17.43
CA GLY A 147 6.22 6.32 16.60
C GLY A 147 6.28 4.97 15.87
N ALA A 148 7.43 4.28 15.88
CA ALA A 148 7.55 2.97 15.25
C ALA A 148 6.67 1.91 15.94
N ASP A 149 6.47 1.98 17.26
CA ASP A 149 5.56 1.06 17.97
C ASP A 149 4.09 1.28 17.59
N ALA A 150 3.67 2.55 17.47
CA ALA A 150 2.33 2.89 17.00
C ALA A 150 2.14 2.42 15.54
N TYR A 151 3.15 2.59 14.70
CA TYR A 151 3.14 2.08 13.33
C TYR A 151 3.01 0.55 13.31
N LEU A 152 3.83 -0.16 14.10
CA LEU A 152 3.80 -1.62 14.23
C LEU A 152 2.43 -2.13 14.71
N LEU A 153 1.79 -1.44 15.66
CA LEU A 153 0.45 -1.78 16.11
C LEU A 153 -0.59 -1.64 14.98
N ARG A 154 -0.50 -0.59 14.17
CA ARG A 154 -1.36 -0.41 12.98
C ARG A 154 -1.15 -1.54 11.97
N LEU A 155 0.10 -1.93 11.70
CA LEU A 155 0.38 -3.06 10.81
C LEU A 155 -0.18 -4.38 11.35
N ARG A 156 -0.04 -4.65 12.65
CA ARG A 156 -0.61 -5.86 13.28
C ARG A 156 -2.12 -5.92 13.12
N LYS A 157 -2.80 -4.77 13.28
CA LYS A 157 -4.24 -4.69 13.03
C LYS A 157 -4.57 -4.94 11.56
N LYS A 158 -3.83 -4.30 10.64
CA LYS A 158 -4.03 -4.44 9.18
C LYS A 158 -3.83 -5.88 8.71
N TYR A 159 -2.80 -6.56 9.21
CA TYR A 159 -2.39 -7.89 8.78
C TYR A 159 -2.78 -9.02 9.73
N ALA A 160 -3.73 -8.79 10.65
CA ALA A 160 -4.10 -9.75 11.69
C ALA A 160 -4.40 -11.17 11.17
N GLN A 161 -4.96 -11.27 9.95
CA GLN A 161 -5.32 -12.53 9.30
C GLN A 161 -4.21 -13.11 8.40
N ASN A 162 -3.12 -12.38 8.16
CA ASN A 162 -1.98 -12.86 7.38
C ASN A 162 -0.93 -13.47 8.31
N THR A 163 -0.95 -14.80 8.48
CA THR A 163 -0.07 -15.52 9.42
C THR A 163 1.41 -15.32 9.12
N ALA A 164 1.80 -15.28 7.84
CA ALA A 164 3.20 -15.11 7.43
C ALA A 164 3.74 -13.73 7.83
N VAL A 165 2.99 -12.67 7.50
CA VAL A 165 3.33 -11.30 7.90
C VAL A 165 3.30 -11.16 9.41
N MET A 166 2.30 -11.72 10.09
CA MET A 166 2.19 -11.63 11.55
C MET A 166 3.34 -12.32 12.28
N LYS A 167 3.89 -13.42 11.74
CA LYS A 167 5.09 -14.05 12.29
C LYS A 167 6.27 -13.06 12.33
N ILE A 168 6.44 -12.30 11.26
CA ILE A 168 7.52 -11.30 11.13
C ILE A 168 7.24 -10.10 12.03
N LEU A 169 6.03 -9.54 11.98
CA LEU A 169 5.65 -8.40 12.83
C LEU A 169 5.75 -8.70 14.34
N LYS A 170 5.57 -9.95 14.75
CA LYS A 170 5.77 -10.39 16.15
C LYS A 170 7.25 -10.47 16.53
N ALA A 171 8.15 -10.76 15.59
CA ALA A 171 9.59 -10.83 15.86
C ALA A 171 10.16 -9.45 16.26
N TYR A 172 9.59 -8.36 15.74
CA TYR A 172 9.96 -6.98 16.11
C TYR A 172 9.54 -6.57 17.54
N ASN A 173 8.95 -7.47 18.35
CA ASN A 173 8.72 -7.24 19.79
C ASN A 173 9.99 -7.30 20.63
N ARG A 174 11.09 -7.86 20.10
CA ARG A 174 12.36 -7.81 20.80
C ARG A 174 12.88 -6.37 20.70
N PRO A 175 13.15 -5.67 21.81
CA PRO A 175 13.87 -4.41 21.74
C PRO A 175 15.14 -4.64 20.92
N VAL A 176 15.52 -3.69 20.07
CA VAL A 176 16.85 -3.68 19.46
C VAL A 176 17.82 -3.71 20.63
N GLU A 177 18.59 -4.77 20.76
CA GLU A 177 19.61 -4.90 21.79
C GLU A 177 20.74 -3.94 21.39
N ILE A 178 20.57 -2.67 21.76
CA ILE A 178 21.56 -1.63 21.54
C ILE A 178 22.67 -1.91 22.56
N TYR A 179 23.73 -2.57 22.07
CA TYR A 179 24.90 -3.15 22.76
C TYR A 179 24.78 -4.60 23.26
N PRO A 180 25.64 -5.52 22.80
CA PRO A 180 25.98 -6.67 23.62
C PRO A 180 26.69 -6.14 24.88
N ASP A 181 26.18 -6.57 26.03
CA ASP A 181 26.77 -6.40 27.36
C ASP A 181 28.30 -6.56 27.29
N THR A 182 29.05 -5.44 27.23
CA THR A 182 30.50 -5.47 27.43
C THR A 182 30.75 -5.63 28.92
N LYS A 183 30.51 -6.84 29.42
CA LYS A 183 31.15 -7.32 30.64
C LYS A 183 32.56 -7.78 30.30
N LYS A 184 33.53 -6.92 30.58
CA LYS A 184 34.85 -7.30 31.11
C LYS A 184 35.33 -6.23 32.07
#